data_AF-A0A9P1DV15-F1
#
_entry.id   AF-A0A9P1DV15-F1
#
_cell.length_a   1.000
_cell.length_b   1.000
_cell.length_c   1.000
_cell.angle_alpha   90.00
_cell.angle_beta   90.00
_cell.angle_gamma   90.00
#
_symmetry.space_group_name_H-M   'P 1'
#
loop_
_entity.id
_entity.type
_entity.pdbx_description
1 polymer ?
#
loop_
_entity_poly.entity_id
_entity_poly.type
_entity_poly.pdbx_seq_one_letter_code
_entity_poly.pdbx_strand_id
1 'polypeptide(L)'
;MGATTSLPELEACANEPRSVYHSIADFNRYTTPNGALLSAEGVLVDVPQPGAPCAVASKSGRIQALIPAGLNTEAIFPGDTLHFSIVKLRGRTFFVRLQLVRRGASGRVLCSHSCDDDLISYHRFLQCCGLAAQREQLARWSMTSSPVFRSYFQGCKVRWTGRIRSVLETDDGNVEVAVHMEVRGSCGDPICLLLEKALKNQGPRLEPGLWISFRAEILSQGGRFLWHTFRALQPVVLVEGPESTEDWEDEILEVSSEEFQADYVSHEATRKRALPVSDGEEETESRLCVVCQDVGKTHALIPCGHFCLCEHCAEHIVRQSPRVCPLCRRAVRSVVRIWE
;
A
#
# COMPACT_ATOMS: atom_id res chain seq x y z
N MET A 1 3.76 29.45 -20.56
CA MET A 1 3.29 28.80 -21.80
C MET A 1 3.83 27.38 -21.85
N GLY A 2 3.14 26.44 -21.20
CA GLY A 2 3.57 25.04 -21.15
C GLY A 2 3.07 24.31 -22.39
N ALA A 3 3.95 24.02 -23.34
CA ALA A 3 3.59 23.22 -24.51
C ALA A 3 3.25 21.78 -24.08
N THR A 4 1.97 21.50 -23.92
CA THR A 4 1.44 20.14 -23.90
C THR A 4 1.63 19.57 -25.30
N THR A 5 2.57 18.64 -25.46
CA THR A 5 2.72 17.90 -26.72
C THR A 5 1.58 16.89 -26.83
N SER A 6 0.94 16.83 -28.00
CA SER A 6 -0.19 15.93 -28.24
C SER A 6 0.29 14.48 -28.44
N LEU A 7 -0.56 13.50 -28.13
CA LEU A 7 -0.22 12.07 -28.34
C LEU A 7 0.16 11.77 -29.81
N PRO A 8 -0.53 12.29 -30.84
CA PRO A 8 -0.13 12.05 -32.24
C PRO A 8 1.28 12.56 -32.58
N GLU A 9 1.70 13.70 -32.04
CA GLU A 9 3.07 14.22 -32.24
C GLU A 9 4.12 13.29 -31.59
N LEU A 10 3.80 12.73 -30.42
CA LEU A 10 4.67 11.78 -29.74
C LEU A 10 4.75 10.44 -30.48
N GLU A 11 3.63 9.95 -31.01
CA GLU A 11 3.57 8.75 -31.84
C GLU A 11 4.36 8.92 -33.14
N ALA A 12 4.26 10.08 -33.80
CA ALA A 12 5.08 10.40 -34.96
C ALA A 12 6.58 10.36 -34.63
N CYS A 13 6.98 10.94 -33.49
CA CYS A 13 8.38 10.88 -33.03
C CYS A 13 8.83 9.46 -32.66
N ALA A 14 7.93 8.62 -32.15
CA ALA A 14 8.22 7.23 -31.80
C ALA A 14 8.33 6.33 -33.03
N ASN A 15 7.61 6.63 -34.11
CA ASN A 15 7.68 5.90 -35.37
C ASN A 15 8.96 6.21 -36.16
N GLU A 16 9.49 7.43 -36.02
CA GLU A 16 10.75 7.86 -36.66
C GLU A 16 11.74 8.41 -35.63
N PRO A 17 12.26 7.57 -34.72
CA PRO A 17 13.13 8.02 -33.65
C PRO A 17 14.52 8.35 -34.19
N ARG A 18 15.16 9.37 -33.61
CA ARG A 18 16.54 9.74 -33.97
C ARG A 18 17.59 8.79 -33.40
N SER A 19 17.24 8.07 -32.33
CA SER A 19 18.11 7.08 -31.68
C SER A 19 17.28 6.12 -30.83
N VAL A 20 17.74 4.88 -30.69
CA VAL A 20 17.10 3.85 -29.87
C VAL A 20 18.08 3.39 -28.79
N TYR A 21 17.58 3.20 -27.57
CA TYR A 21 18.38 2.79 -26.41
C TYR A 21 18.00 1.38 -25.95
N HIS A 22 18.96 0.68 -25.34
CA HIS A 22 18.80 -0.70 -24.88
C HIS A 22 18.49 -0.83 -23.39
N SER A 23 18.77 0.19 -22.57
CA SER A 23 18.53 0.15 -21.13
C SER A 23 18.09 1.49 -20.56
N ILE A 24 17.38 1.45 -19.42
CA ILE A 24 16.98 2.65 -18.68
C ILE A 24 18.20 3.38 -18.11
N ALA A 25 19.19 2.63 -17.61
CA ALA A 25 20.42 3.22 -17.08
C ALA A 25 21.15 4.04 -18.14
N ASP A 26 21.29 3.51 -19.36
CA ASP A 26 21.92 4.22 -20.46
C ASP A 26 21.08 5.42 -20.90
N PHE A 27 19.76 5.24 -21.03
CA PHE A 27 18.86 6.34 -21.38
C PHE A 27 18.92 7.50 -20.37
N ASN A 28 19.07 7.22 -19.07
CA ASN A 28 19.14 8.24 -18.02
C ASN A 28 20.52 8.91 -17.90
N ARG A 29 21.61 8.22 -18.24
CA ARG A 29 23.00 8.72 -18.06
C ARG A 29 23.39 9.84 -19.02
N TYR A 30 22.83 9.85 -20.23
CA TYR A 30 23.28 10.76 -21.29
C TYR A 30 22.30 11.92 -21.52
N THR A 31 22.81 13.02 -22.08
CA THR A 31 22.00 14.07 -22.71
C THR A 31 21.39 13.53 -24.00
N THR A 32 20.39 12.66 -23.85
CA THR A 32 19.68 12.02 -24.97
C THR A 32 19.09 13.08 -25.92
N PRO A 33 19.25 12.92 -27.24
CA PRO A 33 18.72 13.86 -28.23
C PRO A 33 17.19 13.85 -28.27
N ASN A 34 16.60 14.92 -28.82
CA ASN A 34 15.16 14.94 -29.12
C ASN A 34 14.83 13.85 -30.15
N GLY A 35 13.75 13.10 -29.94
CA GLY A 35 13.38 11.91 -30.72
C GLY A 35 14.08 10.63 -30.27
N ALA A 36 14.77 10.62 -29.13
CA ALA A 36 15.29 9.39 -28.52
C ALA A 36 14.14 8.50 -28.03
N LEU A 37 14.22 7.19 -28.33
CA LEU A 37 13.21 6.19 -27.98
C LEU A 37 13.82 5.09 -27.11
N LEU A 38 13.08 4.67 -26.10
CA LEU A 38 13.36 3.46 -25.31
C LEU A 38 12.05 2.67 -25.18
N SER A 39 12.12 1.36 -25.40
CA SER A 39 11.04 0.42 -25.08
C SER A 39 11.56 -0.66 -24.16
N ALA A 40 10.85 -0.92 -23.08
CA ALA A 40 11.24 -1.89 -22.07
C ALA A 40 10.03 -2.37 -21.27
N GLU A 41 10.23 -3.40 -20.46
CA GLU A 41 9.27 -3.82 -19.45
C GLU A 41 9.65 -3.25 -18.08
N GLY A 42 8.63 -2.94 -17.28
CA GLY A 42 8.81 -2.53 -15.90
C GLY A 42 7.51 -2.49 -15.12
N VAL A 43 7.64 -2.37 -13.80
CA VAL A 43 6.52 -2.30 -12.86
C VAL A 43 6.09 -0.85 -12.70
N LEU A 44 4.81 -0.57 -12.91
CA LEU A 44 4.20 0.74 -12.68
C LEU A 44 4.24 1.06 -11.19
N VAL A 45 4.89 2.17 -10.82
CA VAL A 45 5.08 2.55 -9.41
C VAL A 45 4.07 3.60 -8.96
N ASP A 46 3.80 4.58 -9.81
CA ASP A 46 2.93 5.72 -9.51
C ASP A 46 1.57 5.60 -10.19
N VAL A 47 0.62 6.45 -9.78
CA VAL A 47 -0.70 6.56 -10.44
C VAL A 47 -0.55 7.29 -11.76
N PRO A 48 -0.87 6.67 -12.91
CA PRO A 48 -0.92 7.36 -14.19
C PRO A 48 -2.03 8.42 -14.17
N GLN A 49 -1.64 9.68 -14.36
CA GLN A 49 -2.57 10.81 -14.49
C GLN A 49 -2.19 11.64 -15.71
N PRO A 50 -3.12 11.93 -16.64
CA PRO A 50 -2.83 12.78 -17.79
C PRO A 50 -2.22 14.13 -17.40
N GLY A 51 -1.10 14.49 -18.02
CA GLY A 51 -0.34 15.70 -17.76
C GLY A 51 0.63 15.62 -16.56
N ALA A 52 0.60 14.55 -15.77
CA ALA A 52 1.48 14.36 -14.63
C ALA A 52 2.67 13.42 -14.94
N PRO A 53 3.79 13.57 -14.21
CA PRO A 53 4.86 12.59 -14.28
C PRO A 53 4.45 11.30 -13.57
N CYS A 54 4.79 10.17 -14.18
CA CYS A 54 4.56 8.83 -13.66
C CYS A 54 5.88 8.05 -13.72
N ALA A 55 6.13 7.17 -12.74
CA ALA A 55 7.33 6.36 -12.71
C ALA A 55 7.08 4.87 -12.95
N VAL A 56 8.04 4.26 -13.63
CA VAL A 56 8.13 2.82 -13.84
C VAL A 56 9.49 2.35 -13.35
N ALA A 57 9.52 1.24 -12.63
CA ALA A 57 10.74 0.59 -12.15
C ALA A 57 11.03 -0.67 -12.96
N SER A 58 12.26 -0.82 -13.43
CA SER A 58 12.74 -2.03 -14.09
C SER A 58 14.04 -2.50 -13.44
N LYS A 59 14.50 -3.70 -13.81
CA LYS A 59 15.77 -4.27 -13.33
C LYS A 59 16.97 -3.36 -13.60
N SER A 60 16.93 -2.59 -14.69
CA SER A 60 18.00 -1.66 -15.09
C SER A 60 17.86 -0.25 -14.48
N GLY A 61 16.87 0.00 -13.61
CA GLY A 61 16.66 1.28 -12.94
C GLY A 61 15.24 1.83 -13.05
N ARG A 62 15.04 3.03 -12.49
CA ARG A 62 13.75 3.75 -12.49
C ARG A 62 13.72 4.81 -13.58
N ILE A 63 12.58 4.96 -14.22
CA ILE A 63 12.32 6.03 -15.18
C ILE A 63 11.10 6.83 -14.77
N GLN A 64 11.15 8.15 -15.00
CA GLN A 64 10.03 9.06 -14.78
C GLN A 64 9.72 9.78 -16.09
N ALA A 65 8.48 9.68 -16.55
CA ALA A 65 8.03 10.29 -17.79
C ALA A 65 6.61 10.84 -17.64
N LEU A 66 6.28 11.85 -18.44
CA LEU A 66 4.96 12.48 -18.46
C LEU A 66 3.95 11.59 -19.18
N ILE A 67 2.74 11.49 -18.63
CA ILE A 67 1.61 10.85 -19.30
C ILE A 67 0.94 11.90 -20.21
N PRO A 68 0.96 11.77 -21.55
CA PRO A 68 0.28 12.72 -22.41
C PRO A 68 -1.25 12.56 -22.35
N ALA A 69 -1.96 13.63 -22.69
CA ALA A 69 -3.42 13.57 -22.83
C ALA A 69 -3.80 12.61 -23.97
N GLY A 70 -4.75 11.72 -23.71
CA GLY A 70 -5.23 10.72 -24.67
C GLY A 70 -4.51 9.36 -24.63
N LEU A 71 -3.42 9.22 -23.87
CA LEU A 71 -2.84 7.90 -23.64
C LEU A 71 -3.80 7.07 -22.79
N ASN A 72 -4.21 5.90 -23.28
CA ASN A 72 -5.08 5.03 -22.52
C ASN A 72 -4.32 4.53 -21.27
N THR A 73 -4.82 4.94 -20.12
CA THR A 73 -4.33 4.54 -18.79
C THR A 73 -5.47 3.91 -17.98
N GLU A 74 -6.57 3.59 -18.65
CA GLU A 74 -7.68 2.85 -18.07
C GLU A 74 -7.23 1.41 -17.80
N ALA A 75 -7.71 0.85 -16.70
CA ALA A 75 -7.44 -0.53 -16.30
C ALA A 75 -5.93 -0.88 -16.20
N ILE A 76 -5.06 0.08 -15.90
CA ILE A 76 -3.70 -0.17 -15.39
C ILE A 76 -3.55 0.38 -13.98
N PHE A 77 -2.87 -0.38 -13.13
CA PHE A 77 -2.79 -0.14 -11.69
C PHE A 77 -1.34 -0.18 -11.21
N PRO A 78 -0.97 0.60 -10.19
CA PRO A 78 0.33 0.44 -9.53
C PRO A 78 0.58 -1.01 -9.14
N GLY A 79 1.78 -1.50 -9.45
CA GLY A 79 2.16 -2.91 -9.32
C GLY A 79 1.93 -3.76 -10.58
N ASP A 80 1.22 -3.26 -11.59
CA ASP A 80 1.15 -3.93 -12.89
C ASP A 80 2.52 -3.92 -13.58
N THR A 81 2.86 -5.03 -14.22
CA THR A 81 4.01 -5.09 -15.13
C THR A 81 3.55 -4.67 -16.50
N LEU A 82 4.17 -3.63 -17.04
CA LEU A 82 3.84 -3.01 -18.31
C LEU A 82 5.03 -3.11 -19.27
N HIS A 83 4.73 -3.39 -20.53
CA HIS A 83 5.61 -3.03 -21.64
C HIS A 83 5.33 -1.58 -21.98
N PHE A 84 6.35 -0.72 -21.86
CA PHE A 84 6.22 0.71 -22.08
C PHE A 84 7.19 1.18 -23.17
N SER A 85 6.78 2.24 -23.86
CA SER A 85 7.64 2.98 -24.77
C SER A 85 7.63 4.45 -24.37
N ILE A 86 8.82 5.04 -24.30
CA ILE A 86 9.00 6.45 -23.98
C ILE A 86 9.80 7.17 -25.06
N VAL A 87 9.45 8.42 -25.30
CA VAL A 87 10.19 9.29 -26.20
C VAL A 87 10.65 10.53 -25.45
N LYS A 88 11.88 10.98 -25.72
CA LYS A 88 12.34 12.29 -25.26
C LYS A 88 12.13 13.34 -26.34
N LEU A 89 11.36 14.37 -26.05
CA LEU A 89 11.09 15.45 -26.97
C LEU A 89 11.17 16.79 -26.25
N ARG A 90 11.90 17.74 -26.85
CA ARG A 90 12.13 19.10 -26.31
C ARG A 90 12.62 19.07 -24.85
N GLY A 91 13.55 18.16 -24.56
CA GLY A 91 14.14 17.99 -23.22
C GLY A 91 13.24 17.34 -22.16
N ARG A 92 12.04 16.89 -22.51
CA ARG A 92 11.12 16.17 -21.61
C ARG A 92 10.88 14.75 -22.09
N THR A 93 10.66 13.83 -21.14
CA THR A 93 10.37 12.43 -21.43
C THR A 93 8.86 12.20 -21.33
N PHE A 94 8.28 11.53 -22.32
CA PHE A 94 6.85 11.21 -22.38
C PHE A 94 6.65 9.72 -22.58
N PHE A 95 5.64 9.16 -21.94
CA PHE A 95 5.11 7.86 -22.34
C PHE A 95 4.35 7.99 -23.66
N VAL A 96 4.62 7.07 -24.58
CA VAL A 96 3.89 6.98 -25.86
C VAL A 96 3.05 5.70 -25.90
N ARG A 97 3.48 4.66 -25.18
CA ARG A 97 2.73 3.41 -25.04
C ARG A 97 2.89 2.86 -23.63
N LEU A 98 1.78 2.40 -23.06
CA LEU A 98 1.72 1.63 -21.82
C LEU A 98 0.82 0.43 -22.10
N GLN A 99 1.40 -0.76 -22.15
CA GLN A 99 0.67 -1.99 -22.44
C GLN A 99 0.83 -2.96 -21.28
N LEU A 100 -0.29 -3.47 -20.77
CA LEU A 100 -0.25 -4.49 -19.74
C LEU A 100 0.42 -5.76 -20.26
N VAL A 101 1.41 -6.25 -19.52
CA VAL A 101 2.03 -7.57 -19.72
C VAL A 101 1.52 -8.54 -18.65
N ARG A 102 1.58 -8.12 -17.38
CA ARG A 102 1.11 -8.93 -16.24
C ARG A 102 0.38 -8.07 -15.22
N ARG A 103 -0.79 -8.53 -14.80
CA ARG A 103 -1.61 -7.87 -13.79
C ARG A 103 -0.99 -8.04 -12.41
N GLY A 104 -0.80 -6.93 -11.69
CA GLY A 104 -0.41 -6.90 -10.28
C GLY A 104 -1.56 -7.32 -9.37
N ALA A 105 -1.26 -7.52 -8.08
CA ALA A 105 -2.24 -7.95 -7.09
C ALA A 105 -3.47 -7.04 -7.01
N SER A 106 -3.27 -5.72 -6.97
CA SER A 106 -4.35 -4.73 -6.92
C SER A 106 -5.26 -4.80 -8.15
N GLY A 107 -4.66 -4.86 -9.35
CA GLY A 107 -5.40 -4.96 -10.59
C GLY A 107 -6.20 -6.26 -10.70
N ARG A 108 -5.67 -7.39 -10.19
CA ARG A 108 -6.39 -8.67 -10.21
C ARG A 108 -7.68 -8.60 -9.41
N VAL A 109 -7.64 -8.03 -8.21
CA VAL A 109 -8.82 -7.88 -7.36
C VAL A 109 -9.82 -6.88 -7.94
N LEU A 110 -9.35 -5.74 -8.44
CA LEU A 110 -10.25 -4.73 -9.00
C LEU A 110 -10.91 -5.18 -10.31
N CYS A 111 -10.25 -6.03 -11.11
CA CYS A 111 -10.79 -6.52 -12.37
C CYS A 111 -11.59 -7.83 -12.26
N SER A 112 -11.39 -8.66 -11.24
CA SER A 112 -12.01 -10.00 -11.16
C SER A 112 -13.52 -10.00 -10.86
N HIS A 113 -14.12 -8.86 -10.52
CA HIS A 113 -15.50 -8.78 -10.01
C HIS A 113 -16.52 -8.19 -11.00
N SER A 114 -16.34 -8.38 -12.30
CA SER A 114 -17.19 -7.84 -13.36
C SER A 114 -18.46 -8.67 -13.68
N CYS A 115 -19.16 -9.24 -12.70
CA CYS A 115 -20.38 -10.02 -12.93
C CYS A 115 -21.45 -9.79 -11.85
N ASP A 116 -22.68 -9.54 -12.33
CA ASP A 116 -24.02 -9.38 -11.76
C ASP A 116 -24.25 -8.56 -10.47
N ASP A 117 -23.23 -8.27 -9.66
CA ASP A 117 -23.40 -7.49 -8.41
C ASP A 117 -22.30 -6.45 -8.14
N ASP A 118 -21.24 -6.34 -8.96
CA ASP A 118 -20.14 -5.34 -8.86
C ASP A 118 -19.48 -5.17 -7.46
N LEU A 119 -19.57 -6.16 -6.58
CA LEU A 119 -19.15 -6.04 -5.17
C LEU A 119 -17.93 -6.89 -4.84
N ILE A 120 -16.85 -6.23 -4.43
CA ILE A 120 -15.63 -6.86 -3.91
C ILE A 120 -15.79 -7.12 -2.40
N SER A 121 -15.33 -8.25 -1.87
CA SER A 121 -15.32 -8.43 -0.41
C SER A 121 -14.31 -7.47 0.22
N TYR A 122 -14.71 -6.80 1.31
CA TYR A 122 -13.86 -5.76 1.92
C TYR A 122 -12.54 -6.32 2.47
N HIS A 123 -12.53 -7.56 2.94
CA HIS A 123 -11.31 -8.25 3.35
C HIS A 123 -10.31 -8.38 2.20
N ARG A 124 -10.77 -8.87 1.04
CA ARG A 124 -9.95 -9.01 -0.17
C ARG A 124 -9.47 -7.64 -0.67
N PHE A 125 -10.33 -6.63 -0.60
CA PHE A 125 -9.97 -5.25 -0.88
C PHE A 125 -8.83 -4.75 0.02
N LEU A 126 -8.88 -5.00 1.33
CA LEU A 126 -7.85 -4.53 2.26
C LEU A 126 -6.51 -5.25 2.12
N GLN A 127 -6.53 -6.56 1.88
CA GLN A 127 -5.32 -7.36 1.68
C GLN A 127 -4.51 -6.89 0.48
N CYS A 128 -5.19 -6.48 -0.60
CA CYS A 128 -4.50 -6.06 -1.83
C CYS A 128 -4.19 -4.57 -1.88
N CYS A 129 -5.03 -3.72 -1.28
CA CYS A 129 -5.05 -2.29 -1.62
C CYS A 129 -4.98 -1.36 -0.40
N GLY A 130 -5.61 -1.74 0.72
CA GLY A 130 -5.69 -0.89 1.92
C GLY A 130 -4.33 -0.59 2.54
N LEU A 131 -3.48 -1.61 2.67
CA LEU A 131 -2.15 -1.49 3.27
C LEU A 131 -1.16 -0.69 2.40
N ALA A 132 -1.22 -0.86 1.08
CA ALA A 132 -0.34 -0.15 0.14
C ALA A 132 -0.70 1.35 0.08
N ALA A 133 -1.99 1.67 -0.03
CA ALA A 133 -2.48 3.05 0.02
C ALA A 133 -2.13 3.73 1.37
N GLN A 134 -2.23 3.00 2.48
CA GLN A 134 -1.84 3.50 3.80
C GLN A 134 -0.34 3.81 3.90
N ARG A 135 0.52 2.90 3.41
CA ARG A 135 1.98 3.13 3.38
C ARG A 135 2.33 4.40 2.61
N GLU A 136 1.65 4.64 1.49
CA GLU A 136 1.81 5.86 0.70
C GLU A 136 1.32 7.11 1.45
N GLN A 137 0.15 7.04 2.10
CA GLN A 137 -0.39 8.15 2.93
C GLN A 137 0.59 8.55 4.05
N LEU A 138 1.12 7.55 4.76
CA LEU A 138 2.11 7.75 5.82
C LEU A 138 3.41 8.34 5.27
N ALA A 139 3.89 7.84 4.12
CA ALA A 139 5.09 8.36 3.47
C ALA A 139 4.94 9.83 3.02
N ARG A 140 3.71 10.24 2.65
CA ARG A 140 3.40 11.62 2.24
C ARG A 140 2.86 12.51 3.35
N TRP A 141 2.84 12.02 4.60
CA TRP A 141 2.33 12.77 5.76
C TRP A 141 0.90 13.30 5.54
N SER A 142 0.12 12.60 4.71
CA SER A 142 -1.21 13.01 4.31
C SER A 142 -2.22 12.09 4.97
N MET A 143 -3.03 12.65 5.88
CA MET A 143 -4.01 11.90 6.69
C MET A 143 -5.35 11.67 5.99
N THR A 144 -5.50 12.19 4.77
CA THR A 144 -6.61 11.99 3.82
C THR A 144 -6.00 12.00 2.42
N SER A 145 -6.75 11.65 1.36
CA SER A 145 -6.38 12.09 0.00
C SER A 145 -5.18 11.44 -0.72
N SER A 146 -4.87 10.16 -0.50
CA SER A 146 -3.90 9.46 -1.38
C SER A 146 -4.39 9.47 -2.84
N PRO A 147 -3.56 9.85 -3.82
CA PRO A 147 -3.89 9.76 -5.25
C PRO A 147 -4.25 8.34 -5.66
N VAL A 148 -3.55 7.34 -5.14
CA VAL A 148 -3.84 5.91 -5.37
C VAL A 148 -5.26 5.61 -4.88
N PHE A 149 -5.62 6.07 -3.69
CA PHE A 149 -6.97 5.89 -3.16
C PHE A 149 -8.04 6.55 -4.00
N ARG A 150 -7.88 7.83 -4.34
CA ARG A 150 -8.89 8.55 -5.14
C ARG A 150 -9.08 7.94 -6.53
N SER A 151 -8.00 7.49 -7.17
CA SER A 151 -8.04 6.99 -8.53
C SER A 151 -8.58 5.56 -8.66
N TYR A 152 -8.41 4.72 -7.63
CA TYR A 152 -8.70 3.29 -7.75
C TYR A 152 -9.62 2.71 -6.69
N PHE A 153 -9.87 3.43 -5.60
CA PHE A 153 -10.52 2.88 -4.41
C PHE A 153 -11.73 3.70 -3.94
N GLN A 154 -11.72 5.00 -4.15
CA GLN A 154 -12.87 5.85 -3.87
C GLN A 154 -14.02 5.51 -4.84
N GLY A 155 -15.22 5.32 -4.30
CA GLY A 155 -16.39 4.93 -5.07
C GLY A 155 -16.52 3.43 -5.32
N CYS A 156 -15.53 2.61 -4.93
CA CYS A 156 -15.64 1.17 -5.03
C CYS A 156 -16.79 0.66 -4.14
N LYS A 157 -17.62 -0.22 -4.72
CA LYS A 157 -18.67 -0.93 -4.00
C LYS A 157 -18.08 -2.18 -3.38
N VAL A 158 -18.28 -2.35 -2.08
CA VAL A 158 -17.81 -3.51 -1.33
C VAL A 158 -18.93 -4.17 -0.54
N ARG A 159 -18.82 -5.48 -0.39
CA ARG A 159 -19.56 -6.23 0.63
C ARG A 159 -18.69 -6.32 1.87
N TRP A 160 -19.23 -5.85 2.98
CA TRP A 160 -18.55 -5.87 4.26
C TRP A 160 -19.21 -6.87 5.19
N THR A 161 -18.41 -7.63 5.94
CA THR A 161 -18.89 -8.55 6.99
C THR A 161 -17.88 -8.58 8.13
N GLY A 162 -18.35 -8.51 9.38
CA GLY A 162 -17.48 -8.48 10.55
C GLY A 162 -18.23 -8.32 11.86
N ARG A 163 -17.47 -8.32 12.97
CA ARG A 163 -18.01 -8.37 14.33
C ARG A 163 -17.81 -7.06 15.09
N ILE A 164 -18.90 -6.42 15.50
CA ILE A 164 -18.87 -5.10 16.17
C ILE A 164 -18.04 -5.17 17.45
N ARG A 165 -17.08 -4.26 17.62
CA ARG A 165 -16.32 -4.13 18.88
C ARG A 165 -16.94 -3.09 19.79
N SER A 166 -17.21 -1.91 19.26
CA SER A 166 -17.74 -0.79 20.02
C SER A 166 -18.55 0.12 19.10
N VAL A 167 -19.58 0.73 19.67
CA VAL A 167 -20.45 1.70 18.99
C VAL A 167 -20.30 3.03 19.70
N LEU A 168 -19.94 4.06 18.96
CA LEU A 168 -19.84 5.45 19.44
C LEU A 168 -20.83 6.29 18.64
N GLU A 169 -21.66 7.05 19.34
CA GLU A 169 -22.54 8.03 18.70
C GLU A 169 -21.86 9.39 18.74
N THR A 170 -21.75 10.04 17.59
CA THR A 170 -21.20 11.40 17.49
C THR A 170 -22.30 12.43 17.73
N ASP A 171 -21.90 13.62 18.18
CA ASP A 171 -22.83 14.71 18.53
C ASP A 171 -23.70 15.18 17.35
N ASP A 172 -23.22 15.00 16.11
CA ASP A 172 -23.95 15.30 14.86
C ASP A 172 -25.03 14.27 14.52
N GLY A 173 -25.17 13.22 15.32
CA GLY A 173 -26.13 12.12 15.12
C GLY A 173 -25.68 11.09 14.08
N ASN A 174 -24.43 11.15 13.61
CA ASN A 174 -23.79 10.06 12.88
C ASN A 174 -23.28 8.99 13.85
N VAL A 175 -23.26 7.73 13.42
CA VAL A 175 -22.78 6.63 14.25
C VAL A 175 -21.42 6.17 13.77
N GLU A 176 -20.42 6.30 14.64
CA GLU A 176 -19.12 5.68 14.48
C GLU A 176 -19.19 4.26 15.04
N VAL A 177 -19.30 3.27 14.17
CA VAL A 177 -19.19 1.88 14.55
C VAL A 177 -17.73 1.46 14.36
N ALA A 178 -17.01 1.34 15.47
CA ALA A 178 -15.69 0.72 15.42
C ALA A 178 -15.86 -0.80 15.37
N VAL A 179 -15.52 -1.39 14.23
CA VAL A 179 -15.61 -2.82 14.03
C VAL A 179 -14.20 -3.42 13.97
N HIS A 180 -13.95 -4.46 14.76
CA HIS A 180 -12.84 -5.34 14.44
C HIS A 180 -13.19 -6.18 13.23
N MET A 181 -12.32 -6.12 12.24
CA MET A 181 -12.11 -7.29 11.42
C MET A 181 -11.14 -8.20 12.19
N GLU A 182 -11.59 -9.38 12.58
CA GLU A 182 -10.64 -10.43 12.95
C GLU A 182 -9.98 -10.91 11.66
N VAL A 183 -8.84 -10.31 11.31
CA VAL A 183 -7.95 -10.88 10.29
C VAL A 183 -7.04 -11.86 11.00
N ARG A 184 -7.35 -13.16 10.84
CA ARG A 184 -6.59 -14.36 11.27
C ARG A 184 -5.42 -14.14 12.22
N GLY A 185 -5.61 -14.55 13.48
CA GLY A 185 -4.51 -14.86 14.41
C GLY A 185 -3.67 -13.67 14.89
N SER A 186 -3.97 -12.45 14.44
CA SER A 186 -3.43 -11.23 15.02
C SER A 186 -4.55 -10.20 15.15
N CYS A 187 -4.55 -9.48 16.27
CA CYS A 187 -5.44 -8.34 16.49
C CYS A 187 -5.06 -7.24 15.47
N GLY A 188 -5.59 -7.32 14.25
CA GLY A 188 -5.58 -6.21 13.32
C GLY A 188 -6.25 -5.01 14.00
N ASP A 189 -5.67 -3.82 13.81
CA ASP A 189 -6.22 -2.59 14.37
C ASP A 189 -7.70 -2.45 13.95
N PRO A 190 -8.60 -2.06 14.87
CA PRO A 190 -10.03 -1.96 14.57
C PRO A 190 -10.25 -0.94 13.47
N ILE A 191 -11.05 -1.30 12.48
CA ILE A 191 -11.43 -0.38 11.42
C ILE A 191 -12.64 0.39 11.91
N CYS A 192 -12.48 1.70 12.04
CA CYS A 192 -13.60 2.59 12.32
C CYS A 192 -14.45 2.70 11.05
N LEU A 193 -15.72 2.27 11.14
CA LEU A 193 -16.74 2.46 10.13
C LEU A 193 -17.60 3.63 10.58
N LEU A 194 -17.56 4.72 9.82
CA LEU A 194 -18.54 5.80 9.96
C LEU A 194 -19.79 5.41 9.16
N LEU A 195 -20.87 5.04 9.84
CA LEU A 195 -22.16 4.73 9.21
C LEU A 195 -23.04 5.98 9.23
N GLU A 196 -23.61 6.33 8.08
CA GLU A 196 -24.60 7.39 7.98
C GLU A 196 -25.84 7.11 8.86
N LYS A 197 -26.44 8.16 9.41
CA LYS A 197 -27.63 8.10 10.28
C LYS A 197 -28.79 7.28 9.71
N ALA A 198 -28.93 7.22 8.38
CA ALA A 198 -29.94 6.42 7.69
C ALA A 198 -29.83 4.91 7.99
N LEU A 199 -28.60 4.39 8.19
CA LEU A 199 -28.33 2.99 8.49
C LEU A 199 -28.77 2.55 9.88
N LYS A 200 -28.62 3.44 10.88
CA LYS A 200 -29.08 3.19 12.25
C LYS A 200 -30.61 3.01 12.28
N ASN A 201 -31.33 3.79 11.48
CA ASN A 201 -32.78 3.90 11.56
C ASN A 201 -33.52 2.85 10.69
N GLN A 202 -32.83 2.20 9.76
CA GLN A 202 -33.41 1.20 8.85
C GLN A 202 -32.98 -0.23 9.18
N GLY A 203 -32.16 -0.42 10.23
CA GLY A 203 -31.53 -1.69 10.57
C GLY A 203 -31.72 -2.12 12.04
N PRO A 204 -31.14 -3.26 12.42
CA PRO A 204 -31.16 -3.79 13.78
C PRO A 204 -30.35 -2.90 14.73
N ARG A 205 -30.68 -2.92 16.03
CA ARG A 205 -29.90 -2.22 17.04
C ARG A 205 -28.48 -2.81 17.09
N LEU A 206 -27.50 -1.98 16.77
CA LEU A 206 -26.09 -2.38 16.72
C LEU A 206 -25.52 -2.41 18.14
N GLU A 207 -25.00 -3.57 18.54
CA GLU A 207 -24.40 -3.79 19.87
C GLU A 207 -23.06 -4.53 19.72
N PRO A 208 -22.10 -4.29 20.63
CA PRO A 208 -20.84 -5.04 20.67
C PRO A 208 -21.06 -6.56 20.66
N GLY A 209 -20.24 -7.26 19.88
CA GLY A 209 -20.25 -8.71 19.76
C GLY A 209 -21.12 -9.28 18.64
N LEU A 210 -22.04 -8.47 18.07
CA LEU A 210 -22.88 -8.87 16.94
C LEU A 210 -22.09 -8.93 15.64
N TRP A 211 -22.42 -9.92 14.81
CA TRP A 211 -21.96 -10.02 13.44
C TRP A 211 -22.92 -9.31 12.51
N ILE A 212 -22.37 -8.46 11.67
CA ILE A 212 -23.14 -7.66 10.71
C ILE A 212 -22.57 -7.83 9.31
N SER A 213 -23.46 -7.70 8.34
CA SER A 213 -23.11 -7.64 6.92
C SER A 213 -23.88 -6.52 6.24
N PHE A 214 -23.23 -5.80 5.33
CA PHE A 214 -23.88 -4.77 4.53
C PHE A 214 -23.12 -4.49 3.24
N ARG A 215 -23.82 -3.91 2.26
CA ARG A 215 -23.25 -3.40 1.01
C ARG A 215 -22.98 -1.91 1.17
N ALA A 216 -21.80 -1.45 0.77
CA ALA A 216 -21.44 -0.04 0.86
C ALA A 216 -20.51 0.42 -0.25
N GLU A 217 -20.51 1.73 -0.48
CA GLU A 217 -19.55 2.46 -1.30
C GLU A 217 -18.48 3.10 -0.40
N ILE A 218 -17.21 2.94 -0.76
CA ILE A 218 -16.09 3.53 -0.04
C ILE A 218 -15.97 5.02 -0.39
N LEU A 219 -16.07 5.90 0.61
CA LEU A 219 -15.99 7.36 0.38
C LEU A 219 -14.60 7.93 0.61
N SER A 220 -13.96 7.51 1.69
CA SER A 220 -12.70 8.08 2.12
C SER A 220 -11.93 7.08 2.98
N GLN A 221 -10.63 7.32 3.10
CA GLN A 221 -9.71 6.57 3.93
C GLN A 221 -8.79 7.56 4.64
N GLY A 222 -8.38 7.24 5.87
CA GLY A 222 -7.38 8.04 6.57
C GLY A 222 -6.95 7.47 7.91
N GLY A 223 -6.19 8.30 8.64
CA GLY A 223 -5.79 8.02 10.02
C GLY A 223 -4.57 7.10 10.19
N ARG A 224 -4.01 7.10 11.40
CA ARG A 224 -2.86 6.26 11.77
C ARG A 224 -3.19 4.75 11.78
N PHE A 225 -4.47 4.41 11.97
CA PHE A 225 -4.99 3.05 12.14
C PHE A 225 -5.91 2.60 10.99
N LEU A 226 -5.87 3.27 9.84
CA LEU A 226 -6.66 2.92 8.66
C LEU A 226 -8.19 2.91 8.91
N TRP A 227 -8.80 4.08 9.04
CA TRP A 227 -10.26 4.19 9.00
C TRP A 227 -10.74 4.37 7.56
N HIS A 228 -11.97 3.92 7.30
CA HIS A 228 -12.67 4.16 6.04
C HIS A 228 -14.08 4.68 6.33
N THR A 229 -14.51 5.69 5.59
CA THR A 229 -15.91 6.15 5.63
C THR A 229 -16.67 5.48 4.49
N PHE A 230 -17.90 5.06 4.78
CA PHE A 230 -18.74 4.32 3.86
C PHE A 230 -20.08 5.02 3.69
N ARG A 231 -20.61 4.97 2.47
CA ARG A 231 -22.02 5.22 2.20
C ARG A 231 -22.68 3.87 2.01
N ALA A 232 -23.59 3.48 2.88
CA ALA A 232 -24.25 2.21 2.66
C ALA A 232 -25.21 2.27 1.50
N LEU A 233 -25.28 1.14 0.78
CA LEU A 233 -26.18 0.93 -0.34
C LEU A 233 -27.42 0.13 0.08
N GLN A 234 -27.33 -0.58 1.21
CA GLN A 234 -28.42 -1.37 1.80
C GLN A 234 -28.38 -1.28 3.34
N PRO A 235 -29.53 -1.50 4.02
CA PRO A 235 -29.57 -1.59 5.47
C PRO A 235 -28.64 -2.68 6.00
N VAL A 236 -28.09 -2.45 7.20
CA VAL A 236 -27.26 -3.45 7.89
C VAL A 236 -28.12 -4.65 8.26
N VAL A 237 -27.63 -5.86 7.99
CA VAL A 237 -28.27 -7.10 8.43
C VAL A 237 -27.40 -7.79 9.49
N LEU A 238 -28.05 -8.40 10.48
CA LEU A 238 -27.36 -9.35 11.38
C LEU A 238 -27.13 -10.64 10.61
N VAL A 239 -25.93 -11.20 10.77
CA VAL A 239 -25.60 -12.52 10.24
C VAL A 239 -25.13 -13.40 11.37
N GLU A 240 -25.24 -14.71 11.20
CA GLU A 240 -24.59 -15.65 12.11
C GLU A 240 -23.08 -15.56 11.88
N GLY A 241 -22.31 -15.61 12.97
CA GLY A 241 -20.86 -15.67 12.87
C GLY A 241 -20.45 -17.01 12.23
N PRO A 242 -19.26 -17.08 11.59
CA PRO A 242 -18.78 -18.33 11.02
C PRO A 242 -18.74 -19.42 12.10
N GLU A 243 -19.35 -20.58 11.82
CA GLU A 243 -19.48 -21.71 12.77
C GLU A 243 -18.13 -22.40 13.06
N SER A 244 -17.13 -22.20 12.20
CA SER A 244 -15.78 -22.67 12.39
C SER A 244 -14.77 -21.67 11.79
N THR A 245 -13.56 -21.63 12.33
CA THR A 245 -12.47 -20.77 11.85
C THR A 245 -11.82 -21.30 10.56
N GLU A 246 -12.30 -22.44 10.04
CA GLU A 246 -11.64 -23.27 9.02
C GLU A 246 -12.11 -22.95 7.58
N ASP A 247 -13.35 -22.50 7.37
CA ASP A 247 -13.89 -22.27 6.00
C ASP A 247 -13.23 -21.12 5.21
N TRP A 248 -12.48 -20.25 5.89
CA TRP A 248 -11.77 -19.14 5.24
C TRP A 248 -10.39 -19.56 4.69
N GLU A 249 -9.95 -20.82 4.92
CA GLU A 249 -8.66 -21.34 4.45
C GLU A 249 -8.70 -21.63 2.95
N ASP A 250 -9.86 -22.00 2.42
CA ASP A 250 -9.98 -22.50 1.05
C ASP A 250 -10.00 -21.38 -0.01
N GLU A 251 -10.53 -20.18 0.29
CA GLU A 251 -10.49 -19.05 -0.65
C GLU A 251 -9.08 -18.44 -0.80
N ILE A 252 -8.14 -18.80 0.09
CA ILE A 252 -6.72 -18.41 0.02
C ILE A 252 -5.90 -19.46 -0.76
N LEU A 253 -6.30 -20.73 -0.76
CA LEU A 253 -5.51 -21.81 -1.36
C LEU A 253 -5.60 -21.86 -2.89
N GLU A 254 -6.70 -21.46 -3.52
CA GLU A 254 -6.79 -21.44 -5.00
C GLU A 254 -5.94 -20.33 -5.65
N VAL A 255 -5.59 -19.27 -4.92
CA VAL A 255 -4.70 -18.20 -5.43
C VAL A 255 -3.22 -18.49 -5.10
N SER A 256 -2.94 -19.58 -4.36
CA SER A 256 -1.62 -19.81 -3.75
C SER A 256 -0.66 -20.70 -4.55
N SER A 257 -1.10 -21.41 -5.61
CA SER A 257 -0.25 -22.48 -6.15
C SER A 257 0.61 -22.17 -7.37
N GLU A 258 0.53 -21.00 -8.03
CA GLU A 258 1.40 -20.76 -9.22
C GLU A 258 2.12 -19.40 -9.36
N GLU A 259 1.85 -18.36 -8.55
CA GLU A 259 2.56 -17.06 -8.73
C GLU A 259 3.20 -16.44 -7.47
N PHE A 260 3.30 -17.17 -6.37
CA PHE A 260 3.98 -16.68 -5.15
C PHE A 260 5.32 -17.38 -4.90
N GLN A 261 6.24 -17.27 -5.86
CA GLN A 261 7.66 -17.55 -5.65
C GLN A 261 8.51 -16.33 -6.05
N ALA A 262 8.56 -15.36 -5.14
CA ALA A 262 9.74 -14.54 -4.91
C ALA A 262 9.64 -13.86 -3.54
N ASP A 263 10.61 -14.20 -2.69
CA ASP A 263 11.07 -13.44 -1.52
C ASP A 263 10.23 -13.47 -0.23
N TYR A 264 10.19 -14.63 0.40
CA TYR A 264 10.16 -14.71 1.87
C TYR A 264 11.00 -15.89 2.35
N VAL A 265 12.29 -15.66 2.63
CA VAL A 265 13.11 -16.61 3.40
C VAL A 265 13.00 -16.22 4.87
N SER A 266 12.19 -16.97 5.61
CA SER A 266 12.20 -16.98 7.07
C SER A 266 13.40 -17.78 7.56
N HIS A 267 14.23 -17.17 8.40
CA HIS A 267 15.19 -17.89 9.23
C HIS A 267 14.59 -18.06 10.62
N GLU A 268 14.30 -19.30 11.03
CA GLU A 268 14.78 -19.77 12.34
C GLU A 268 14.77 -21.31 12.47
N ALA A 269 15.85 -21.79 13.09
CA ALA A 269 16.07 -23.10 13.70
C ALA A 269 16.57 -24.28 12.82
N THR A 270 17.89 -24.34 12.58
CA THR A 270 18.67 -25.54 12.97
C THR A 270 20.15 -25.20 13.26
N ARG A 271 20.58 -25.42 14.50
CA ARG A 271 21.98 -25.35 14.95
C ARG A 271 22.79 -26.54 14.40
N LYS A 272 23.95 -26.24 13.81
CA LYS A 272 25.29 -26.88 13.97
C LYS A 272 26.03 -27.07 12.64
N ARG A 273 27.06 -26.24 12.38
CA ARG A 273 28.51 -26.58 12.34
C ARG A 273 29.30 -25.63 11.40
N ALA A 274 29.98 -24.64 12.02
CA ALA A 274 31.27 -23.97 11.70
C ALA A 274 32.00 -24.34 10.37
N LEU A 275 32.63 -23.47 9.53
CA LEU A 275 33.32 -22.14 9.55
C LEU A 275 33.61 -21.73 8.06
N PRO A 276 34.40 -20.68 7.70
CA PRO A 276 34.30 -19.23 7.97
C PRO A 276 34.31 -18.38 6.66
N VAL A 277 33.70 -17.19 6.63
CA VAL A 277 33.92 -16.18 5.57
C VAL A 277 33.99 -14.79 6.20
N SER A 278 34.84 -13.94 5.62
CA SER A 278 35.50 -12.75 6.16
C SER A 278 34.61 -11.66 6.76
N ASP A 279 34.98 -11.26 7.98
CA ASP A 279 34.53 -10.10 8.74
C ASP A 279 34.82 -8.77 8.02
N GLY A 280 33.88 -7.83 8.12
CA GLY A 280 34.17 -6.42 7.87
C GLY A 280 32.99 -5.46 7.91
N GLU A 281 31.81 -5.85 7.38
CA GLU A 281 30.75 -4.86 7.09
C GLU A 281 29.42 -5.13 7.81
N GLU A 282 29.11 -6.35 8.24
CA GLU A 282 27.83 -6.68 8.91
C GLU A 282 27.78 -6.30 10.41
N GLU A 283 28.94 -6.14 11.07
CA GLU A 283 28.95 -5.79 12.50
C GLU A 283 28.52 -4.33 12.77
N THR A 284 28.65 -3.43 11.81
CA THR A 284 28.40 -1.99 12.02
C THR A 284 26.91 -1.66 11.98
N GLU A 285 26.14 -2.19 11.03
CA GLU A 285 24.69 -1.97 10.95
C GLU A 285 23.93 -2.54 12.15
N SER A 286 24.40 -3.66 12.70
CA SER A 286 23.80 -4.27 13.89
C SER A 286 23.95 -3.39 15.16
N ARG A 287 24.89 -2.44 15.16
CA ARG A 287 25.19 -1.56 16.30
C ARG A 287 24.55 -0.18 16.20
N LEU A 288 23.95 0.20 15.08
CA LEU A 288 23.33 1.53 14.88
C LEU A 288 21.88 1.61 15.37
N CYS A 289 21.47 2.79 15.82
CA CYS A 289 20.11 3.07 16.27
C CYS A 289 19.09 2.74 15.18
N VAL A 290 18.06 1.95 15.52
CA VAL A 290 17.08 1.49 14.51
C VAL A 290 16.15 2.60 14.01
N VAL A 291 16.15 3.75 14.70
CA VAL A 291 15.30 4.90 14.36
C VAL A 291 16.03 5.87 13.41
N CYS A 292 17.25 6.30 13.76
CA CYS A 292 17.99 7.26 12.93
C CYS A 292 19.01 6.61 12.00
N GLN A 293 19.46 5.38 12.28
CA GLN A 293 20.50 4.67 11.55
C GLN A 293 21.83 5.44 11.41
N ASP A 294 22.06 6.40 12.31
CA ASP A 294 23.19 7.36 12.23
C ASP A 294 24.19 7.16 13.37
N VAL A 295 23.70 6.90 14.59
CA VAL A 295 24.52 6.78 15.80
C VAL A 295 24.31 5.42 16.46
N GLY A 296 25.34 4.90 17.12
CA GLY A 296 25.30 3.65 17.87
C GLY A 296 24.17 3.57 18.91
N LYS A 297 23.68 2.34 19.14
CA LYS A 297 22.72 2.02 20.20
C LYS A 297 23.39 2.22 21.55
N THR A 298 22.70 2.89 22.46
CA THR A 298 23.17 3.12 23.84
C THR A 298 22.06 2.87 24.88
N HIS A 299 20.81 2.66 24.44
CA HIS A 299 19.66 2.56 25.33
C HIS A 299 18.80 1.31 25.06
N ALA A 300 18.35 0.67 26.15
CA ALA A 300 17.40 -0.42 26.17
C ALA A 300 16.04 0.03 26.74
N LEU A 301 14.96 -0.60 26.26
CA LEU A 301 13.58 -0.24 26.60
C LEU A 301 12.96 -1.24 27.59
N ILE A 302 12.36 -0.76 28.67
CA ILE A 302 11.72 -1.60 29.70
C ILE A 302 10.19 -1.56 29.52
N PRO A 303 9.48 -2.71 29.55
CA PRO A 303 9.93 -4.03 30.00
C PRO A 303 10.36 -5.00 28.89
N CYS A 304 10.42 -4.58 27.62
CA CYS A 304 10.70 -5.51 26.52
C CYS A 304 12.18 -5.89 26.35
N GLY A 305 13.11 -5.15 26.94
CA GLY A 305 14.55 -5.41 26.92
C GLY A 305 15.27 -5.03 25.63
N HIS A 306 14.58 -4.48 24.63
CA HIS A 306 15.20 -4.21 23.32
C HIS A 306 16.21 -3.05 23.37
N PHE A 307 17.48 -3.37 23.13
CA PHE A 307 18.58 -2.43 22.93
C PHE A 307 18.62 -1.98 21.47
N CYS A 308 18.06 -0.80 21.20
CA CYS A 308 17.79 -0.40 19.81
C CYS A 308 17.91 1.11 19.54
N LEU A 309 18.19 1.94 20.54
CA LEU A 309 18.16 3.39 20.41
C LEU A 309 19.48 4.03 20.80
N CYS A 310 19.85 5.10 20.09
CA CYS A 310 20.80 6.09 20.60
C CYS A 310 20.12 7.00 21.65
N GLU A 311 20.92 7.81 22.33
CA GLU A 311 20.47 8.73 23.38
C GLU A 311 19.39 9.71 22.91
N HIS A 312 19.59 10.33 21.74
CA HIS A 312 18.64 11.30 21.21
C HIS A 312 17.27 10.66 20.90
N CYS A 313 17.25 9.49 20.26
CA CYS A 313 16.00 8.78 19.96
C CYS A 313 15.34 8.21 21.23
N ALA A 314 16.12 7.82 22.24
CA ALA A 314 15.61 7.39 23.54
C ALA A 314 14.85 8.52 24.25
N GLU A 315 15.42 9.73 24.32
CA GLU A 315 14.73 10.89 24.89
C GLU A 315 13.44 11.22 24.15
N HIS A 316 13.45 11.10 22.81
CA HIS A 316 12.28 11.36 21.99
C HIS A 316 11.13 10.39 22.32
N ILE A 317 11.43 9.10 22.49
CA ILE A 317 10.41 8.09 22.89
C ILE A 317 9.85 8.39 24.28
N VAL A 318 10.66 8.84 25.24
CA VAL A 318 10.17 9.21 26.58
C VAL A 318 9.18 10.39 26.52
N ARG A 319 9.31 11.28 25.53
CA ARG A 319 8.42 12.44 25.37
C ARG A 319 7.13 12.13 24.59
N GLN A 320 7.03 10.96 23.96
CA GLN A 320 5.83 10.55 23.21
C GLN A 320 4.70 10.05 24.14
N SER A 321 3.46 10.15 23.66
CA SER A 321 2.30 9.47 24.24
C SER A 321 1.46 8.86 23.11
N PRO A 322 1.35 7.52 23.03
CA PRO A 322 1.93 6.52 23.91
C PRO A 322 3.43 6.28 23.67
N ARG A 323 4.15 5.87 24.73
CA ARG A 323 5.57 5.45 24.64
C ARG A 323 5.60 3.98 24.23
N VAL A 324 6.12 3.66 23.05
CA VAL A 324 6.16 2.27 22.54
C VAL A 324 7.52 1.91 21.98
N CYS A 325 7.89 0.63 22.09
CA CYS A 325 9.16 0.13 21.56
C CYS A 325 9.12 0.06 20.01
N PRO A 326 10.11 0.59 19.28
CA PRO A 326 10.09 0.54 17.80
C PRO A 326 10.15 -0.87 17.22
N LEU A 327 10.76 -1.81 17.96
CA LEU A 327 10.91 -3.20 17.51
C LEU A 327 9.68 -4.06 17.80
N CYS A 328 9.19 -4.05 19.04
CA CYS A 328 8.12 -4.95 19.47
C CYS A 328 6.80 -4.27 19.83
N ARG A 329 6.74 -2.94 19.74
CA ARG A 329 5.57 -2.09 20.03
C ARG A 329 4.98 -2.20 21.44
N ARG A 330 5.61 -2.96 22.35
CA ARG A 330 5.24 -3.02 23.76
C ARG A 330 5.39 -1.64 24.41
N ALA A 331 4.46 -1.30 25.31
CA ALA A 331 4.49 -0.04 26.05
C ALA A 331 5.81 0.11 26.83
N VAL A 332 6.46 1.24 26.64
CA VAL A 332 7.74 1.57 27.28
C VAL A 332 7.45 2.28 28.59
N ARG A 333 7.79 1.62 29.69
CA ARG A 333 7.69 2.20 31.04
C ARG A 333 8.89 3.11 31.32
N SER A 334 10.09 2.68 30.96
CA SER A 334 11.32 3.44 31.14
C SER A 334 12.35 3.06 30.09
N VAL A 335 13.34 3.93 29.91
CA VAL A 335 14.48 3.74 29.01
C VAL A 335 15.74 3.79 29.85
N VAL A 336 16.63 2.82 29.69
CA VAL A 336 17.85 2.69 30.50
C VAL A 336 19.05 2.72 29.57
N ARG A 337 20.03 3.55 29.91
CA ARG A 337 21.32 3.58 29.21
C ARG A 337 22.13 2.35 29.62
N ILE A 338 22.67 1.64 28.63
CA ILE A 338 23.61 0.54 28.84
C ILE A 338 25.02 1.10 28.63
N TRP A 339 25.89 0.83 29.60
CA TRP A 339 27.31 1.15 29.54
C TRP A 339 28.04 -0.16 29.20
N GLU A 340 28.79 -0.15 28.09
CA GLU A 340 29.69 -1.25 27.73
C GLU A 340 31.04 -1.10 28.41
#